data_AF-T1B1P3-F1
#
_entry.id   AF-T1B1P3-F1
#
_cell.length_a   1.000
_cell.length_b   1.000
_cell.length_c   1.000
_cell.angle_alpha   90.00
_cell.angle_beta   90.00
_cell.angle_gamma   90.00
#
_symmetry.space_group_name_H-M   'P 1'
#
loop_
_entity.id
_entity.type
_entity.pdbx_description
1 polymer ?
#
loop_
_entity_poly.entity_id
_entity_poly.type
_entity_poly.pdbx_seq_one_letter_code
_entity_poly.pdbx_strand_id
1 'polypeptide(L)'
;HLIFDTISLAYNDTLQAAAGEAAEAAREEAMRKAWGKYVLVVDGSIPAPLDGAYCVIGGKSALASVQAVAKGAAAVIAVGTCAAFGGLPMAAPNPTGAVAVQDLIKDRPLINISGCPPIPEVITGTIVYFLTFGVPE
;
A
#
# COMPACT_ATOMS: atom_id res chain seq x y z
N HIS A 1 -12.04 -13.80 -10.20
CA HIS A 1 -10.83 -14.44 -10.74
C HIS A 1 -9.56 -13.96 -10.06
N LEU A 2 -9.26 -12.65 -10.00
CA LEU A 2 -8.00 -12.15 -9.42
C LEU A 2 -7.58 -12.82 -8.08
N ILE A 3 -8.42 -12.74 -7.05
CA ILE A 3 -8.09 -13.23 -5.68
C ILE A 3 -8.01 -14.75 -5.58
N PHE A 4 -8.76 -15.50 -6.40
CA PHE A 4 -8.82 -16.95 -6.29
C PHE A 4 -7.83 -17.66 -7.22
N ASP A 5 -7.51 -17.05 -8.37
CA ASP A 5 -6.80 -17.70 -9.46
C ASP A 5 -5.44 -17.04 -9.76
N THR A 6 -5.20 -15.80 -9.33
CA THR A 6 -4.04 -15.00 -9.78
C THR A 6 -3.13 -14.56 -8.64
N ILE A 7 -3.70 -14.06 -7.54
CA ILE A 7 -2.93 -13.55 -6.40
C ILE A 7 -3.36 -14.22 -5.11
N SER A 8 -2.43 -14.35 -4.16
CA SER A 8 -2.79 -14.57 -2.77
C SER A 8 -2.92 -13.22 -2.08
N LEU A 9 -4.16 -12.76 -1.86
CA LEU A 9 -4.41 -11.54 -1.09
C LEU A 9 -4.22 -11.83 0.41
N ALA A 10 -2.98 -11.75 0.86
CA ALA A 10 -2.58 -12.23 2.19
C ALA A 10 -3.00 -11.30 3.35
N TYR A 11 -3.21 -10.01 3.08
CA TYR A 11 -3.68 -9.03 4.06
C TYR A 11 -4.49 -7.93 3.37
N ASN A 12 -5.66 -7.62 3.90
CA ASN A 12 -6.50 -6.52 3.45
C ASN A 12 -7.55 -6.22 4.53
N ASP A 13 -7.48 -5.05 5.17
CA ASP A 13 -8.38 -4.69 6.28
C ASP A 13 -9.87 -4.75 5.92
N THR A 14 -10.22 -4.52 4.66
CA THR A 14 -11.60 -4.45 4.20
C THR A 14 -12.21 -5.83 3.95
N LEU A 15 -11.41 -6.82 3.54
CA LEU A 15 -11.89 -8.13 3.07
C LEU A 15 -11.51 -9.31 3.96
N GLN A 16 -10.51 -9.15 4.83
CA GLN A 16 -10.05 -10.24 5.68
C GLN A 16 -11.09 -10.60 6.75
N ALA A 17 -11.16 -11.89 7.11
CA ALA A 17 -12.03 -12.36 8.18
C ALA A 17 -11.45 -12.08 9.59
N ALA A 18 -10.12 -12.05 9.72
CA ALA A 18 -9.44 -11.80 10.98
C ALA A 18 -9.50 -10.31 11.37
N ALA A 19 -9.47 -10.02 12.67
CA ALA A 19 -9.43 -8.65 13.20
C ALA A 19 -8.47 -8.55 14.39
N GLY A 20 -8.09 -7.33 14.74
CA GLY A 20 -7.21 -7.06 15.89
C GLY A 20 -5.88 -7.79 15.77
N GLU A 21 -5.42 -8.38 16.87
CA GLU A 21 -4.13 -9.09 16.94
C GLU A 21 -4.02 -10.25 15.94
N ALA A 22 -5.13 -10.94 15.65
CA ALA A 22 -5.12 -12.04 14.68
C ALA A 22 -4.85 -11.53 13.25
N ALA A 23 -5.36 -10.35 12.89
CA ALA A 23 -5.08 -9.73 11.60
C ALA A 23 -3.60 -9.30 11.50
N GLU A 24 -3.07 -8.67 12.56
CA GLU A 24 -1.66 -8.27 12.60
C GLU A 24 -0.71 -9.47 12.55
N ALA A 25 -1.02 -10.56 13.27
CA ALA A 25 -0.24 -11.78 13.21
C ALA A 25 -0.24 -12.41 11.80
N ALA A 26 -1.39 -12.43 11.13
CA ALA A 26 -1.50 -12.92 9.76
C ALA A 26 -0.67 -12.07 8.78
N ARG A 27 -0.67 -10.74 8.95
CA ARG A 27 0.18 -9.81 8.18
C ARG A 27 1.66 -10.14 8.35
N GLU A 28 2.11 -10.23 9.59
CA GLU A 28 3.52 -10.48 9.92
C GLU A 28 3.97 -11.86 9.40
N GLU A 29 3.13 -12.88 9.53
CA GLU A 29 3.41 -14.21 9.00
C GLU A 29 3.50 -14.22 7.46
N ALA A 30 2.57 -13.55 6.78
CA ALA A 30 2.58 -13.44 5.33
C ALA A 30 3.84 -12.71 4.82
N MET A 31 4.18 -11.57 5.44
CA MET A 31 5.39 -10.82 5.13
C MET A 31 6.65 -11.66 5.34
N ARG A 32 6.73 -12.42 6.44
CA ARG A 32 7.88 -13.28 6.73
C ARG A 32 8.03 -14.40 5.69
N LYS A 33 6.94 -15.06 5.30
CA LYS A 33 6.95 -16.15 4.31
C LYS A 33 7.30 -15.66 2.91
N ALA A 34 6.89 -14.43 2.56
CA ALA A 34 7.04 -13.87 1.23
C ALA A 34 8.08 -12.73 1.15
N TRP A 35 8.99 -12.63 2.12
CA TRP A 35 9.97 -11.54 2.18
C TRP A 35 10.77 -11.41 0.87
N GLY A 36 10.85 -10.19 0.33
CA GLY A 36 11.46 -9.87 -0.95
C GLY A 36 10.65 -10.30 -2.18
N LYS A 37 9.46 -10.87 -2.00
CA LYS A 37 8.63 -11.43 -3.08
C LYS A 37 7.20 -10.88 -3.11
N TYR A 38 6.68 -10.33 -2.02
CA TYR A 38 5.32 -9.77 -2.00
C TYR A 38 5.27 -8.37 -2.64
N VAL A 39 4.11 -8.04 -3.19
CA VAL A 39 3.78 -6.70 -3.66
C VAL A 39 3.02 -5.97 -2.54
N LEU A 40 3.47 -4.77 -2.21
CA LEU A 40 2.73 -3.89 -1.30
C LEU A 40 1.81 -2.99 -2.14
N VAL A 41 0.51 -3.08 -1.91
CA VAL A 41 -0.46 -2.12 -2.46
C VAL A 41 -0.80 -1.11 -1.37
N VAL A 42 -0.63 0.18 -1.64
CA VAL A 42 -0.99 1.28 -0.74
C VAL A 42 -2.16 2.04 -1.33
N ASP A 43 -3.23 2.18 -0.55
CA ASP A 43 -4.36 3.05 -0.82
C ASP A 43 -4.44 4.13 0.26
N GLY A 44 -4.73 5.37 -0.15
CA GLY A 44 -4.71 6.55 0.71
C GLY A 44 -3.35 7.23 0.87
N SER A 45 -3.41 8.51 1.25
CA SER A 45 -2.23 9.34 1.58
C SER A 45 -1.74 9.07 3.00
N ILE A 46 -0.47 9.33 3.29
CA ILE A 46 0.13 9.09 4.62
C ILE A 46 0.28 10.40 5.39
N PRO A 47 -0.39 10.60 6.55
CA PRO A 47 -0.09 11.72 7.44
C PRO A 47 1.28 11.56 8.08
N ALA A 48 2.18 12.53 7.90
CA ALA A 48 3.54 12.49 8.43
C ALA A 48 3.77 13.22 9.79
N PRO A 49 3.13 14.36 10.09
CA PRO A 49 3.30 15.07 11.36
C PRO A 49 2.91 14.24 12.58
N LEU A 50 3.38 14.68 13.76
CA LEU A 50 3.11 14.04 15.06
C LEU A 50 3.42 12.54 15.03
N ASP A 51 4.53 12.16 14.38
CA ASP A 51 4.95 10.76 14.17
C ASP A 51 3.86 9.86 13.52
N GLY A 52 2.99 10.49 12.72
CA GLY A 52 1.88 9.83 12.02
C GLY A 52 0.63 9.58 12.87
N ALA A 53 0.47 10.27 14.01
CA ALA A 53 -0.66 10.07 14.93
C ALA A 53 -2.06 10.28 14.32
N TYR A 54 -2.18 10.97 13.19
CA TYR A 54 -3.47 11.18 12.51
C TYR A 54 -4.04 9.91 11.87
N CYS A 55 -3.24 8.86 11.67
CA CYS A 55 -3.72 7.57 11.18
C CYS A 55 -2.97 6.44 11.89
N VAL A 56 -3.67 5.71 12.77
CA VAL A 56 -3.10 4.66 13.61
C VAL A 56 -3.92 3.38 13.46
N ILE A 57 -3.23 2.27 13.17
CA ILE A 57 -3.81 0.94 12.95
C ILE A 57 -3.08 -0.03 13.88
N GLY A 58 -3.82 -0.76 14.72
CA GLY A 58 -3.21 -1.70 15.68
C GLY A 58 -2.18 -1.07 16.61
N GLY A 59 -2.33 0.22 16.95
CA GLY A 59 -1.37 0.97 17.78
C GLY A 59 -0.10 1.44 17.06
N LYS A 60 0.03 1.20 15.75
CA LYS A 60 1.15 1.66 14.91
C LYS A 60 0.66 2.75 13.94
N SER A 61 1.42 3.82 13.74
CA SER A 61 1.05 4.83 12.74
C SER A 61 1.13 4.26 11.33
N ALA A 62 0.27 4.71 10.43
CA ALA A 62 0.31 4.32 9.02
C ALA A 62 1.68 4.65 8.39
N LEU A 63 2.31 5.75 8.81
CA LEU A 63 3.68 6.12 8.44
C LEU A 63 4.69 5.01 8.79
N ALA A 64 4.71 4.58 10.05
CA ALA A 64 5.60 3.51 10.51
C ALA A 64 5.28 2.17 9.82
N SER A 65 3.99 1.86 9.66
CA SER A 65 3.53 0.62 9.01
C SER A 65 3.96 0.57 7.54
N VAL A 66 3.72 1.61 6.74
CA VAL A 66 4.13 1.63 5.32
C VAL A 66 5.65 1.50 5.19
N GLN A 67 6.42 2.22 6.00
CA GLN A 67 7.88 2.11 5.98
C GLN A 67 8.38 0.71 6.36
N ALA A 68 7.75 0.06 7.35
CA ALA A 68 8.13 -1.28 7.78
C ALA A 68 7.75 -2.35 6.74
N VAL A 69 6.52 -2.30 6.22
CA VAL A 69 6.03 -3.27 5.22
C VAL A 69 6.76 -3.12 3.91
N ALA A 70 7.11 -1.91 3.51
CA ALA A 70 7.76 -1.71 2.23
C ALA A 70 9.20 -2.27 2.20
N LYS A 71 9.89 -2.42 3.34
CA LYS A 71 11.25 -3.02 3.42
C LYS A 71 11.37 -4.43 2.84
N GLY A 72 10.32 -5.24 2.97
CA GLY A 72 10.28 -6.60 2.46
C GLY A 72 9.56 -6.74 1.11
N ALA A 73 9.08 -5.65 0.53
CA ALA A 73 8.31 -5.69 -0.71
C ALA A 73 9.22 -5.76 -1.93
N ALA A 74 8.86 -6.60 -2.91
CA ALA A 74 9.51 -6.63 -4.23
C ALA A 74 9.20 -5.37 -5.05
N ALA A 75 7.98 -4.86 -4.90
CA ALA A 75 7.51 -3.62 -5.49
C ALA A 75 6.40 -3.01 -4.63
N VAL A 76 6.22 -1.70 -4.77
CA VAL A 76 5.12 -0.94 -4.16
C VAL A 76 4.22 -0.41 -5.28
N ILE A 77 2.91 -0.59 -5.13
CA ILE A 77 1.89 -0.02 -6.03
C ILE A 77 1.08 0.99 -5.22
N ALA A 78 1.20 2.26 -5.56
CA ALA A 78 0.37 3.32 -5.01
C ALA A 78 -0.90 3.45 -5.85
N VAL A 79 -2.03 3.04 -5.28
CA VAL A 79 -3.32 3.03 -5.96
C VAL A 79 -4.12 4.25 -5.54
N GLY A 80 -4.62 4.98 -6.54
CA GLY A 80 -5.38 6.21 -6.37
C GLY A 80 -4.50 7.45 -6.23
N THR A 81 -5.08 8.61 -6.55
CA THR A 81 -4.39 9.90 -6.49
C THR A 81 -3.89 10.23 -5.07
N CYS A 82 -4.59 9.75 -4.03
CA CYS A 82 -4.17 9.94 -2.63
C CYS A 82 -2.82 9.26 -2.34
N ALA A 83 -2.65 8.00 -2.72
CA ALA A 83 -1.39 7.29 -2.50
C ALA A 83 -0.29 7.78 -3.46
N ALA A 84 -0.63 7.98 -4.73
CA ALA A 84 0.34 8.36 -5.75
C ALA A 84 0.88 9.79 -5.56
N PHE A 85 0.01 10.75 -5.20
CA PHE A 85 0.33 12.19 -5.24
C PHE A 85 -0.28 12.98 -4.07
N GLY A 86 -0.69 12.32 -2.98
CA GLY A 86 -1.26 12.96 -1.78
C GLY A 86 -2.75 13.25 -1.87
N GLY A 87 -3.28 13.54 -3.06
CA GLY A 87 -4.72 13.67 -3.34
C GLY A 87 -5.44 14.72 -2.48
N LEU A 88 -6.73 14.49 -2.23
CA LEU A 88 -7.57 15.42 -1.48
C LEU A 88 -7.01 15.74 -0.07
N PRO A 89 -6.48 14.78 0.71
CA PRO A 89 -5.91 15.08 2.03
C PRO A 89 -4.71 16.04 2.01
N MET A 90 -3.91 16.02 0.93
CA MET A 90 -2.75 16.92 0.75
C MET A 90 -3.16 18.32 0.21
N ALA A 91 -4.36 18.46 -0.35
CA ALA A 91 -4.83 19.74 -0.87
C ALA A 91 -4.81 20.82 0.23
N ALA A 92 -4.61 22.08 -0.16
CA ALA A 92 -4.59 23.18 0.79
C ALA A 92 -5.87 23.18 1.66
N PRO A 93 -5.74 23.31 3.00
CA PRO A 93 -4.55 23.71 3.75
C PRO A 93 -3.66 22.56 4.28
N ASN A 94 -3.91 21.30 3.88
CA ASN A 94 -3.21 20.10 4.35
C ASN A 94 -3.10 20.00 5.89
N PRO A 95 -4.24 19.94 6.61
CA PRO A 95 -4.25 20.02 8.08
C PRO A 95 -3.59 18.81 8.76
N THR A 96 -3.50 17.68 8.07
CA THR A 96 -2.90 16.43 8.60
C THR A 96 -1.47 16.24 8.14
N GLY A 97 -0.91 17.12 7.31
CA GLY A 97 0.39 16.94 6.66
C GLY A 97 0.48 15.63 5.88
N ALA A 98 -0.58 15.31 5.13
CA ALA A 98 -0.63 14.16 4.24
C ALA A 98 0.46 14.27 3.15
N VAL A 99 1.16 13.16 2.92
CA VAL A 99 2.19 12.98 1.90
C VAL A 99 1.86 11.80 0.99
N ALA A 100 2.48 11.76 -0.19
CA ALA A 100 2.35 10.63 -1.12
C ALA A 100 3.32 9.49 -0.75
N VAL A 101 3.07 8.29 -1.27
CA VAL A 101 3.97 7.14 -1.10
C VAL A 101 5.35 7.42 -1.69
N GLN A 102 5.40 8.08 -2.84
CA GLN A 102 6.65 8.47 -3.53
C GLN A 102 7.53 9.43 -2.74
N ASP A 103 6.95 10.18 -1.79
CA ASP A 103 7.72 11.08 -0.93
C ASP A 103 8.48 10.29 0.15
N LEU A 104 7.99 9.10 0.51
CA LEU A 104 8.50 8.24 1.58
C LEU A 104 9.36 7.09 1.07
N ILE A 105 8.99 6.49 -0.07
CA ILE A 105 9.62 5.27 -0.60
C ILE A 105 10.42 5.61 -1.86
N LYS A 106 11.75 5.50 -1.77
CA LYS A 106 12.69 5.92 -2.84
C LYS A 106 13.68 4.84 -3.26
N ASP A 107 13.73 3.72 -2.55
CA ASP A 107 14.76 2.69 -2.62
C ASP A 107 14.28 1.39 -3.29
N ARG A 108 13.08 1.39 -3.86
CA ARG A 108 12.49 0.21 -4.53
C ARG A 108 11.51 0.61 -5.62
N PRO A 109 11.16 -0.32 -6.54
CA PRO A 109 10.19 -0.07 -7.58
C PRO A 109 8.86 0.44 -7.01
N LEU A 110 8.42 1.60 -7.49
CA LEU A 110 7.16 2.23 -7.12
C LEU A 110 6.35 2.50 -8.39
N ILE A 111 5.15 1.94 -8.45
CA ILE A 111 4.22 2.09 -9.57
C ILE A 111 3.03 2.93 -9.09
N ASN A 112 2.83 4.08 -9.72
CA ASN A 112 1.71 4.96 -9.43
C ASN A 112 0.54 4.67 -10.38
N ILE A 113 -0.61 4.28 -9.82
CA ILE A 113 -1.87 4.11 -10.56
C ILE A 113 -2.84 5.20 -10.06
N SER A 114 -2.75 6.40 -10.65
CA SER A 114 -3.58 7.53 -10.23
C SER A 114 -5.04 7.45 -10.72
N GLY A 115 -5.91 8.23 -10.09
CA GLY A 115 -7.37 8.24 -10.31
C GLY A 115 -8.10 8.32 -8.97
N CYS A 116 -9.35 8.79 -8.95
CA CYS A 116 -10.11 9.00 -7.72
C CYS A 116 -11.55 8.44 -7.80
N PRO A 117 -11.74 7.10 -7.86
CA PRO A 117 -10.70 6.06 -7.94
C PRO A 117 -10.22 5.81 -9.39
N PRO A 118 -9.10 5.08 -9.58
CA PRO A 118 -8.66 4.63 -10.90
C PRO A 118 -9.65 3.64 -11.53
N ILE A 119 -9.55 3.46 -12.84
CA ILE A 119 -10.32 2.45 -13.57
C ILE A 119 -9.92 1.05 -13.04
N PRO A 120 -10.87 0.19 -12.62
CA PRO A 120 -10.57 -1.12 -12.03
C PRO A 120 -9.71 -2.03 -12.92
N GLU A 121 -9.95 -2.00 -14.24
CA GLU A 121 -9.19 -2.77 -15.22
C GLU A 121 -7.73 -2.32 -15.31
N VAL A 122 -7.44 -1.05 -15.04
CA VAL A 122 -6.06 -0.54 -15.00
C VAL A 122 -5.35 -1.04 -13.74
N ILE A 123 -6.03 -1.08 -12.59
CA ILE A 123 -5.46 -1.62 -11.35
C ILE A 123 -5.11 -3.11 -11.54
N THR A 124 -6.09 -3.89 -11.99
CA THR A 124 -5.92 -5.34 -12.16
C THR A 124 -4.95 -5.68 -13.28
N GLY A 125 -5.01 -4.95 -14.41
CA GLY A 125 -4.08 -5.10 -15.52
C GLY A 125 -2.64 -4.80 -15.13
N THR A 126 -2.39 -3.79 -14.30
CA THR A 126 -1.05 -3.46 -13.81
C THR A 126 -0.49 -4.55 -12.90
N ILE A 127 -1.32 -5.09 -11.99
CA ILE A 127 -0.92 -6.21 -11.12
C ILE A 127 -0.55 -7.43 -11.96
N VAL A 128 -1.38 -7.81 -12.93
CA VAL A 128 -1.11 -8.95 -13.81
C VAL A 128 0.12 -8.73 -14.68
N TYR A 129 0.30 -7.53 -15.22
CA TYR A 129 1.48 -7.17 -15.99
C TYR A 129 2.75 -7.32 -15.15
N PHE A 130 2.75 -6.78 -13.93
CA PHE A 130 3.87 -6.92 -13.01
C PHE A 130 4.19 -8.39 -12.68
N LEU A 131 3.16 -9.21 -12.46
CA LEU A 131 3.35 -10.64 -12.18
C LEU A 131 3.91 -11.41 -13.39
N THR A 132 3.59 -10.98 -14.61
CA THR A 132 3.99 -11.66 -15.84
C THR A 132 5.38 -11.23 -16.32
N PHE A 133 5.71 -9.94 -16.20
CA PHE A 133 6.91 -9.34 -16.80
C PHE A 133 7.87 -8.71 -15.79
N GLY A 134 7.49 -8.58 -14.52
CA GLY A 134 8.26 -7.85 -13.51
C GLY A 134 8.07 -6.34 -13.60
N VAL A 135 9.04 -5.57 -13.10
CA VAL A 135 9.03 -4.10 -13.17
C VAL A 135 9.29 -3.69 -14.63
N PRO A 136 8.44 -2.84 -15.25
CA PRO A 136 8.73 -2.28 -16.57
C PRO A 136 10.04 -1.49 -16.54
N GLU A 137 10.91 -1.66 -17.55
CA GLU A 137 12.09 -0.81 -17.78
C GLU A 137 11.72 0.64 -18.09
#